data_AF-S7QNT5-F1
#
_entry.id   AF-S7QNT5-F1
#
_cell.length_a   1.000
_cell.length_b   1.000
_cell.length_c   1.000
_cell.angle_alpha   90.00
_cell.angle_beta   90.00
_cell.angle_gamma   90.00
#
_symmetry.space_group_name_H-M   'P 1'
#
loop_
_entity.id
_entity.type
_entity.pdbx_description
1 polymer ?
#
loop_
_entity_poly.entity_id
_entity_poly.type
_entity_poly.pdbx_seq_one_letter_code
_entity_poly.pdbx_strand_id
1 'polypeptide(L)'
;MVLWCRHLICVGFHTIPTSEGRNDVFAALYTHWPVAPKVVVYDFGCQLAPYAWVREAQFFRDTRFVVDQFHASGHTKCSRASSATFAMQHDPILQSVNTSAAEIGNSGVSKIRKSVSYMTQ
;
A
#
# COMPACT_ATOMS: atom_id res chain seq x y z
N MET A 1 -7.09 -6.21 -4.46
CA MET A 1 -5.85 -5.42 -4.34
C MET A 1 -4.65 -6.28 -4.71
N VAL A 2 -3.68 -5.73 -5.45
CA VAL A 2 -2.43 -6.42 -5.80
C VAL A 2 -1.28 -5.79 -5.02
N LEU A 3 -0.37 -6.62 -4.55
CA LEU A 3 0.78 -6.23 -3.77
C LEU A 3 2.02 -6.22 -4.67
N TRP A 4 2.73 -5.11 -4.67
CA TRP A 4 3.88 -4.89 -5.55
C TRP A 4 5.14 -4.69 -4.73
N CYS A 5 6.25 -5.31 -5.15
CA CYS A 5 7.55 -4.98 -4.61
C CYS A 5 8.13 -3.74 -5.32
N ARG A 6 9.24 -3.20 -4.81
CA ARG A 6 9.94 -2.03 -5.37
C ARG A 6 10.39 -2.21 -6.83
N HIS A 7 10.50 -3.44 -7.32
CA HIS A 7 10.88 -3.78 -8.70
C HIS A 7 9.67 -3.98 -9.63
N LEU A 8 8.46 -3.59 -9.21
CA LEU A 8 7.21 -3.81 -9.96
C LEU A 8 6.85 -5.28 -10.20
N ILE A 9 7.37 -6.18 -9.36
CA ILE A 9 6.98 -7.59 -9.38
C ILE A 9 5.76 -7.75 -8.48
N CYS A 10 4.68 -8.34 -9.01
CA CYS A 10 3.53 -8.77 -8.23
C CYS A 10 3.97 -9.88 -7.27
N VAL A 11 3.87 -9.63 -5.97
CA VAL A 11 4.27 -10.59 -4.92
C VAL A 11 3.07 -11.27 -4.25
N GLY A 12 1.86 -10.80 -4.55
CA GLY A 12 0.64 -11.37 -3.99
C GLY A 12 -0.58 -10.54 -4.35
N PHE A 13 -1.75 -11.03 -3.96
CA PHE A 13 -3.01 -10.33 -4.14
C PHE A 13 -3.94 -10.64 -2.98
N HIS A 14 -4.80 -9.68 -2.66
CA HIS A 14 -5.84 -9.80 -1.65
C HIS A 14 -7.20 -9.53 -2.30
N THR A 15 -8.13 -10.45 -2.12
CA THR A 15 -9.49 -10.33 -2.66
C THR A 15 -10.30 -9.38 -1.78
N ILE A 16 -10.87 -8.35 -2.40
CA ILE A 16 -11.75 -7.38 -1.71
C ILE A 16 -13.18 -7.70 -2.14
N PRO A 17 -14.03 -8.26 -1.26
CA PRO A 17 -15.35 -8.74 -1.64
C PRO A 17 -16.38 -7.62 -1.87
N THR A 18 -16.22 -6.47 -1.20
CA THR A 18 -17.22 -5.38 -1.23
C THR A 18 -16.59 -4.05 -1.61
N SER A 19 -15.88 -3.42 -0.66
CA SER A 19 -15.28 -2.10 -0.81
C SER A 19 -13.93 -2.09 -0.15
N GLU A 20 -12.96 -1.46 -0.80
CA GLU A 20 -11.62 -1.30 -0.25
C GLU A 20 -11.65 -0.41 0.99
N GLY A 21 -11.02 -0.89 2.05
CA GLY A 21 -10.75 -0.09 3.24
C GLY A 21 -9.44 -0.47 3.90
N ARG A 22 -9.17 0.17 5.03
CA ARG A 22 -7.95 -0.06 5.82
C ARG A 22 -7.78 -1.52 6.25
N ASN A 23 -8.88 -2.22 6.48
CA ASN A 23 -8.86 -3.61 6.90
C ASN A 23 -8.30 -4.52 5.82
N ASP A 24 -8.60 -4.28 4.54
CA ASP A 24 -8.12 -5.11 3.44
C ASP A 24 -6.60 -5.03 3.31
N VAL A 25 -6.03 -3.83 3.37
CA VAL A 25 -4.57 -3.65 3.30
C VAL A 25 -3.88 -4.18 4.54
N PHE A 26 -4.45 -3.92 5.71
CA PHE A 26 -3.96 -4.51 6.96
C PHE A 26 -3.94 -6.04 6.90
N ALA A 27 -5.05 -6.66 6.53
CA ALA A 27 -5.18 -8.11 6.45
C ALA A 27 -4.23 -8.68 5.41
N ALA A 28 -4.08 -8.03 4.26
CA ALA A 28 -3.10 -8.42 3.25
C ALA A 28 -1.67 -8.42 3.80
N LEU A 29 -1.24 -7.32 4.43
CA LEU A 29 0.11 -7.20 4.99
C LEU A 29 0.36 -8.23 6.09
N TYR A 30 -0.61 -8.42 6.99
CA TYR A 30 -0.49 -9.31 8.14
C TYR A 30 -0.50 -10.79 7.76
N THR A 31 -1.22 -11.16 6.69
CA THR A 31 -1.33 -12.56 6.25
C THR A 31 -0.26 -12.99 5.26
N HIS A 32 0.27 -12.06 4.45
CA HIS A 32 1.23 -12.38 3.39
C HIS A 32 2.69 -12.28 3.82
N TRP A 33 2.99 -11.56 4.92
CA TRP A 33 4.35 -11.43 5.42
C TRP A 33 4.51 -11.97 6.83
N PRO A 34 5.56 -12.77 7.10
CA PRO A 34 5.91 -13.16 8.47
C PRO A 34 6.46 -11.98 9.29
N VAL A 35 7.02 -10.98 8.62
CA VAL A 35 7.54 -9.73 9.21
C VAL A 35 7.08 -8.57 8.37
N ALA A 36 6.47 -7.57 9.00
CA ALA A 36 5.93 -6.42 8.30
C ALA A 36 7.00 -5.73 7.42
N PRO A 37 6.63 -5.26 6.21
CA PRO A 37 7.52 -4.44 5.40
C PRO A 37 7.96 -3.18 6.16
N LYS A 38 9.22 -2.76 5.98
CA LYS A 38 9.74 -1.53 6.59
C LYS A 38 9.05 -0.27 6.07
N VAL A 39 8.61 -0.31 4.82
CA VAL A 39 7.93 0.79 4.14
C VAL A 39 6.72 0.23 3.42
N VAL A 40 5.56 0.83 3.64
CA VAL A 40 4.32 0.57 2.93
C VAL A 40 3.89 1.87 2.25
N VAL A 41 3.81 1.84 0.93
CA VAL A 41 3.30 2.93 0.11
C VAL A 41 1.86 2.58 -0.29
N TYR A 42 0.90 3.42 0.09
CA TYR A 42 -0.52 3.18 -0.14
C TYR A 42 -1.29 4.49 -0.16
N ASP A 43 -2.26 4.65 -1.07
CA ASP A 43 -3.05 5.88 -1.27
C ASP A 43 -3.66 6.41 0.04
N PHE A 44 -4.17 5.52 0.88
CA PHE A 44 -4.78 5.82 2.16
C PHE A 44 -3.86 5.49 3.34
N GLY A 45 -2.55 5.49 3.11
CA GLY A 45 -1.50 5.15 4.08
C GLY A 45 -1.57 5.96 5.38
N CYS A 46 -1.97 7.23 5.30
CA CYS A 46 -2.12 8.10 6.47
C CYS A 46 -3.16 7.60 7.49
N GLN A 47 -4.18 6.88 7.04
CA GLN A 47 -5.26 6.35 7.87
C GLN A 47 -5.07 4.87 8.18
N LEU A 48 -4.34 4.15 7.31
CA LEU A 48 -3.87 2.79 7.57
C LEU A 48 -2.88 2.74 8.74
N ALA A 49 -1.96 3.71 8.84
CA ALA A 49 -0.93 3.73 9.88
C ALA A 49 -1.50 3.62 11.32
N PRO A 50 -2.37 4.56 11.78
CA PRO A 50 -2.93 4.47 13.12
C PRO A 50 -3.81 3.21 13.31
N TYR A 51 -4.48 2.75 12.26
CA TYR A 51 -5.28 1.53 12.29
C TYR A 51 -4.42 0.29 12.54
N ALA A 52 -3.30 0.17 11.82
CA ALA A 52 -2.37 -0.95 11.93
C ALA A 52 -1.66 -0.96 13.29
N TRP A 53 -1.18 0.20 13.75
CA TRP A 53 -0.52 0.31 15.05
C TRP A 53 -1.42 -0.01 16.23
N VAL A 54 -2.70 0.36 16.19
CA VAL A 54 -3.64 0.06 17.29
C VAL A 54 -3.98 -1.43 17.34
N ARG A 55 -4.05 -2.12 16.19
CA ARG A 55 -4.40 -3.55 16.15
C ARG A 55 -3.21 -4.46 16.42
N GLU A 56 -2.07 -4.20 15.77
CA GLU A 56 -0.91 -5.08 15.77
C GLU A 56 0.38 -4.27 15.89
N ALA A 57 0.49 -3.50 16.98
CA ALA A 57 1.65 -2.64 17.27
C ALA A 57 2.98 -3.39 17.15
N GLN A 58 3.06 -4.63 17.66
CA GLN A 58 4.31 -5.39 17.64
C GLN A 58 4.75 -5.75 16.23
N PHE A 59 3.81 -6.16 15.38
CA PHE A 59 4.09 -6.52 13.99
C PHE A 59 4.50 -5.29 13.17
N PHE A 60 3.81 -4.16 13.35
CA PHE A 60 4.03 -2.94 12.57
C PHE A 60 4.96 -1.91 13.22
N ARG A 61 5.65 -2.25 14.31
CA ARG A 61 6.48 -1.31 15.09
C ARG A 61 7.57 -0.62 14.28
N ASP A 62 8.11 -1.34 13.30
CA ASP A 62 9.23 -0.90 12.43
C ASP A 62 8.73 -0.54 11.01
N THR A 63 7.40 -0.44 10.82
CA THR A 63 6.77 -0.13 9.53
C THR A 63 6.42 1.34 9.41
N ARG A 64 6.96 1.98 8.37
CA ARG A 64 6.59 3.33 7.94
C ARG A 64 5.50 3.27 6.87
N PHE A 65 4.38 3.92 7.12
CA PHE A 65 3.30 4.07 6.14
C PHE A 65 3.38 5.46 5.50
N VAL A 66 3.30 5.50 4.18
CA VAL A 66 3.28 6.75 3.41
C VAL A 66 2.21 6.70 2.31
N VAL A 67 1.61 7.86 2.08
CA VAL A 67 0.73 8.16 0.95
C VAL A 67 1.61 8.34 -0.28
N ASP A 68 1.28 7.64 -1.37
CA ASP A 68 1.99 7.77 -2.63
C ASP A 68 1.93 9.21 -3.19
N GLN A 69 2.83 9.52 -4.12
CA GLN A 69 2.92 10.87 -4.66
C GLN A 69 1.77 11.22 -5.62
N PHE A 70 1.12 10.22 -6.23
CA PHE A 70 0.04 10.42 -7.19
C PHE A 70 -1.22 10.93 -6.50
N HIS A 71 -1.54 10.38 -5.32
CA HIS A 71 -2.71 10.77 -4.53
C HIS A 71 -2.45 11.92 -3.54
N ALA A 72 -1.20 12.37 -3.40
CA ALA A 72 -0.79 13.34 -2.38
C ALA A 72 -1.64 14.63 -2.32
N SER A 73 -2.15 15.12 -3.46
CA SER A 73 -2.99 16.32 -3.54
C SER A 73 -4.33 16.18 -2.79
N GLY A 74 -4.85 14.95 -2.63
CA GLY A 74 -6.07 14.65 -1.87
C GLY A 74 -5.87 14.70 -0.34
N HIS A 75 -4.63 14.71 0.14
CA HIS A 75 -4.29 14.54 1.55
C HIS A 75 -3.88 15.85 2.25
N THR A 76 -4.66 16.92 2.06
CA THR A 76 -4.35 18.27 2.58
C THR A 76 -4.41 18.41 4.10
N LYS A 77 -5.17 17.53 4.78
CA LYS A 77 -5.33 17.54 6.25
C LYS A 77 -4.48 16.49 6.98
N CYS A 78 -3.70 15.71 6.22
CA CYS A 78 -2.89 14.64 6.79
C CYS A 78 -1.54 15.18 7.28
N SER A 79 -0.95 14.49 8.26
CA SER A 79 0.39 14.85 8.73
C SER A 79 1.42 14.71 7.61
N ARG A 80 2.37 15.65 7.52
CA ARG A 80 3.52 15.56 6.61
C ARG A 80 4.33 14.29 6.80
N ALA A 81 4.32 13.70 8.00
CA ALA A 81 4.99 12.42 8.26
C ALA A 81 4.46 11.27 7.40
N SER A 82 3.20 11.35 6.95
CA SER A 82 2.56 10.38 6.05
C SER A 82 2.74 10.71 4.57
N SER A 83 3.38 11.83 4.20
CA SER A 83 3.62 12.20 2.80
C SER A 83 4.89 11.52 2.29
N ALA A 84 4.81 10.74 1.21
CA ALA A 84 6.00 10.18 0.58
C ALA A 84 6.96 11.28 0.09
N THR A 85 6.45 12.34 -0.54
CA THR A 85 7.27 13.48 -1.01
C THR A 85 8.08 14.11 0.12
N PHE A 86 7.46 14.32 1.28
CA PHE A 86 8.18 14.85 2.44
C PHE A 86 9.18 13.84 2.99
N ALA A 87 8.77 12.58 3.13
CA ALA A 87 9.62 11.51 3.62
C ALA A 87 10.88 11.32 2.77
N MET A 88 10.76 11.42 1.44
CA MET A 88 11.87 11.32 0.49
C MET A 88 12.95 12.39 0.71
N GLN A 89 12.64 13.55 1.29
CA GLN A 89 13.65 14.57 1.57
C GLN A 89 14.69 14.11 2.60
N HIS A 90 14.36 13.10 3.40
CA HIS A 90 15.16 12.64 4.52
C HIS A 90 15.44 11.12 4.49
N ASP A 91 14.91 10.40 3.50
CA ASP A 91 15.00 8.94 3.39
C ASP A 91 15.44 8.53 1.97
N PRO A 92 16.73 8.18 1.79
CA PRO A 92 17.27 7.81 0.48
C PRO A 92 16.70 6.49 -0.04
N ILE A 93 16.22 5.60 0.85
CA ILE A 93 15.57 4.37 0.42
C ILE A 93 14.26 4.74 -0.27
N LEU A 94 13.45 5.62 0.33
CA LEU A 94 12.20 6.05 -0.26
C LEU A 94 12.40 6.89 -1.53
N GLN A 95 13.49 7.67 -1.65
CA GLN A 95 13.84 8.36 -2.90
C GLN A 95 14.01 7.40 -4.07
N SER A 96 14.54 6.20 -3.83
CA SER A 96 14.74 5.18 -4.86
C SER A 96 13.47 4.41 -5.24
N VAL A 97 12.36 4.61 -4.52
CA VAL A 97 11.11 3.88 -4.73
C VAL A 97 10.20 4.67 -5.67
N ASN A 98 9.75 4.02 -6.74
CA ASN A 98 8.65 4.54 -7.54
C ASN A 98 7.33 4.39 -6.73
N THR A 99 6.86 5.47 -6.13
CA THR A 99 5.66 5.44 -5.28
C THR A 99 4.37 5.24 -6.09
N SER A 100 4.37 5.56 -7.39
CA SER A 100 3.24 5.34 -8.31
C SER A 100 3.27 3.96 -8.97
N ALA A 101 4.17 3.08 -8.53
CA ALA A 101 4.33 1.72 -9.04
C ALA A 101 3.03 0.91 -9.07
N ALA A 102 2.26 1.00 -7.97
CA ALA A 102 1.00 0.28 -7.84
C ALA A 102 -0.04 0.75 -8.88
N GLU A 103 -0.11 2.05 -9.18
CA GLU A 103 -1.03 2.59 -10.19
C GLU A 103 -0.73 2.05 -11.59
N ILE A 104 0.55 2.01 -11.95
CA ILE A 104 1.00 1.45 -13.22
C ILE A 104 0.65 -0.04 -13.28
N GLY A 105 0.97 -0.79 -12.23
CA GLY A 105 0.66 -2.22 -12.14
C GLY A 105 -0.85 -2.51 -12.21
N ASN A 106 -1.65 -1.75 -11.47
CA ASN A 106 -3.10 -1.87 -11.43
C ASN A 106 -3.74 -1.56 -12.79
N SER A 107 -3.17 -0.62 -13.56
CA SER A 107 -3.61 -0.38 -14.94
C SER A 107 -3.45 -1.62 -15.84
N GLY A 108 -2.39 -2.42 -15.63
CA GLY A 108 -2.20 -3.72 -16.30
C GLY A 108 -3.25 -4.74 -15.88
N VAL A 109 -3.49 -4.86 -14.57
CA VAL A 109 -4.49 -5.78 -13.99
C VAL A 109 -5.90 -5.45 -14.46
N SER A 110 -6.22 -4.16 -14.67
CA SER A 110 -7.52 -3.73 -15.17
C SER A 110 -7.91 -4.40 -16.50
N LYS A 111 -6.93 -4.75 -17.35
CA LYS A 111 -7.14 -5.39 -18.65
C LYS A 111 -7.63 -6.82 -18.55
N ILE A 112 -7.25 -7.53 -17.49
CA ILE A 112 -7.65 -8.93 -17.27
C ILE A 112 -8.86 -9.06 -16.35
N ARG A 113 -9.22 -8.01 -15.60
CA ARG A 113 -10.29 -8.01 -14.58
C ARG A 113 -11.59 -8.67 -15.06
N LYS A 114 -12.04 -8.35 -16.29
CA LYS A 114 -13.26 -8.93 -16.86
C LYS A 114 -13.11 -10.43 -17.09
N SER A 115 -12.01 -10.89 -17.68
CA SER A 115 -11.75 -12.32 -17.90
C SER A 115 -11.70 -13.08 -16.57
N VAL A 116 -11.08 -12.51 -15.54
CA VAL A 116 -11.00 -13.16 -14.21
C VAL A 116 -12.37 -13.19 -13.51
N SER A 117 -13.26 -12.22 -13.75
CA SER A 117 -14.59 -12.19 -13.11
C SER A 117 -15.51 -13.36 -13.50
N TYR A 118 -15.21 -14.05 -14.60
CA TYR A 118 -15.93 -15.26 -15.02
C TYR A 118 -15.26 -16.56 -14.55
N MET A 119 -14.14 -16.47 -13.83
CA MET A 119 -13.48 -17.65 -13.25
C MET A 119 -14.25 -18.06 -11.99
N THR A 120 -15.09 -19.08 -12.13
CA THR A 120 -15.80 -19.72 -11.02
C THR A 120 -14.90 -20.78 -10.41
N GLN A 121 -14.06 -20.41 -9.43
CA GLN A 121 -13.53 -21.37 -8.47
C GLN A 121 -14.41 -21.38 -7.23
#